data_AF-A0A3N8QH90-F1
#
_entry.id   AF-A0A3N8QH90-F1
#
_cell.length_a   1.000
_cell.length_b   1.000
_cell.length_c   1.000
_cell.angle_alpha   90.00
_cell.angle_beta   90.00
_cell.angle_gamma   90.00
#
_symmetry.space_group_name_H-M   'P 1'
#
loop_
_entity.id
_entity.type
_entity.pdbx_description
1 polymer ?
#
loop_
_entity_poly.entity_id
_entity_poly.type
_entity_poly.pdbx_seq_one_letter_code
_entity_poly.pdbx_strand_id
1 'polypeptide(L)'
;MKMKNLLASCALLALAVPFAAHAAGCAKPHSAFDQVYCSSTQFSQSDRDLNDEYGRLRKQLSSDQQATLKAGQLAWLKQRDAQCSETRNNGYLVDLQCATDMTQSRLSFLRERERECSSTGCVTSKLGE
;
A
#
# COMPACT_ATOMS: atom_id res chain seq x y z
N MET A 1 -47.70 -29.74 40.48
CA MET A 1 -48.18 -30.06 39.12
C MET A 1 -47.05 -29.79 38.14
N LYS A 2 -46.70 -30.78 37.31
CA LYS A 2 -45.71 -30.69 36.22
C LYS A 2 -46.18 -29.70 35.16
N MET A 3 -45.24 -29.00 34.52
CA MET A 3 -45.12 -29.01 33.06
C MET A 3 -43.75 -28.48 32.63
N LYS A 4 -42.92 -29.38 32.09
CA LYS A 4 -41.74 -29.08 31.28
C LYS A 4 -42.23 -28.94 29.84
N ASN A 5 -41.91 -27.85 29.15
CA ASN A 5 -41.89 -27.76 27.69
C ASN A 5 -40.60 -27.00 27.34
N LEU A 6 -39.54 -27.67 26.88
CA LEU A 6 -39.29 -28.14 25.51
C LEU A 6 -39.15 -26.98 24.50
N LEU A 7 -37.88 -26.61 24.31
CA LEU A 7 -37.18 -26.36 23.04
C LEU A 7 -37.85 -25.44 22.01
N ALA A 8 -37.22 -24.27 21.81
CA ALA A 8 -37.08 -23.66 20.49
C ALA A 8 -35.81 -22.78 20.47
N SER A 9 -34.62 -23.40 20.57
CA SER A 9 -33.38 -22.75 20.16
C SER A 9 -33.37 -22.69 18.62
N CYS A 10 -33.89 -21.60 18.06
CA CYS A 10 -33.61 -21.23 16.68
C CYS A 10 -32.17 -20.70 16.63
N ALA A 11 -31.21 -21.62 16.52
CA ALA A 11 -29.85 -21.30 16.13
C ALA A 11 -29.89 -20.76 14.68
N LEU A 12 -29.95 -19.45 14.54
CA LEU A 12 -29.57 -18.75 13.31
C LEU A 12 -28.06 -18.94 13.14
N LEU A 13 -27.66 -20.08 12.56
CA LEU A 13 -26.36 -20.19 11.91
C LEU A 13 -26.43 -19.25 10.71
N ALA A 14 -26.01 -18.00 10.92
CA ALA A 14 -25.64 -17.13 9.83
C ALA A 14 -24.54 -17.86 9.04
N LEU A 15 -24.87 -18.28 7.83
CA LEU A 15 -23.92 -18.73 6.82
C LEU A 15 -22.94 -17.58 6.60
N ALA A 16 -21.86 -17.56 7.37
CA ALA A 16 -20.65 -16.84 7.02
C ALA A 16 -20.09 -17.55 5.80
N VAL A 17 -20.63 -17.24 4.62
CA VAL A 17 -19.97 -17.56 3.36
C VAL A 17 -18.68 -16.75 3.43
N PRO A 18 -17.50 -17.39 3.55
CA PRO A 18 -16.28 -16.63 3.35
C PRO A 18 -16.39 -16.15 1.90
N PHE A 19 -16.43 -14.84 1.71
CA PHE A 19 -16.04 -14.27 0.43
C PHE A 19 -14.59 -14.68 0.26
N ALA A 20 -14.37 -15.87 -0.32
CA ALA A 20 -13.10 -16.24 -0.87
C ALA A 20 -12.85 -15.17 -1.93
N ALA A 21 -12.01 -14.20 -1.57
CA ALA A 21 -11.42 -13.29 -2.53
C ALA A 21 -10.84 -14.21 -3.59
N HIS A 22 -11.52 -14.29 -4.74
CA HIS A 22 -11.00 -15.05 -5.86
C HIS A 22 -9.70 -14.34 -6.20
N ALA A 23 -8.57 -14.92 -5.82
CA ALA A 23 -7.29 -14.52 -6.37
C ALA A 23 -7.47 -14.70 -7.88
N ALA A 24 -7.68 -13.59 -8.59
CA ALA A 24 -8.14 -13.57 -9.97
C ALA A 24 -7.01 -14.11 -10.84
N GLY A 25 -6.83 -15.43 -10.90
CA GLY A 25 -5.79 -16.10 -11.68
C GLY A 25 -4.36 -15.59 -11.48
N CYS A 26 -4.05 -14.71 -10.51
CA CYS A 26 -2.79 -13.96 -10.50
C CYS A 26 -1.54 -14.82 -10.27
N ALA A 27 -1.73 -16.06 -9.81
CA ALA A 27 -0.65 -17.04 -9.75
C ALA A 27 -0.17 -17.48 -11.15
N LYS A 28 -1.05 -17.44 -12.16
CA LYS A 28 -0.80 -17.81 -13.57
C LYS A 28 -1.69 -16.96 -14.50
N PRO A 29 -1.34 -15.68 -14.75
CA PRO A 29 -2.11 -14.83 -15.66
C PRO A 29 -2.15 -15.44 -17.07
N HIS A 30 -3.32 -15.44 -17.70
CA HIS A 30 -3.55 -16.07 -19.00
C HIS A 30 -3.46 -15.09 -20.18
N SER A 31 -3.56 -13.80 -19.90
CA SER A 31 -3.48 -12.72 -20.88
C SER A 31 -2.66 -11.54 -20.37
N ALA A 32 -2.28 -10.65 -21.29
CA ALA A 32 -1.66 -9.38 -20.92
C ALA A 32 -2.57 -8.51 -20.04
N PHE A 33 -3.90 -8.59 -20.21
CA PHE A 33 -4.84 -7.85 -19.38
C PHE A 33 -4.92 -8.40 -17.95
N ASP A 34 -4.86 -9.73 -17.78
CA ASP A 34 -4.76 -10.35 -16.44
C ASP A 34 -3.46 -9.93 -15.75
N GLN A 35 -2.34 -9.93 -16.49
CA GLN A 35 -1.06 -9.48 -15.97
C GLN A 35 -1.13 -8.03 -15.47
N VAL A 36 -1.71 -7.13 -16.27
CA VAL A 36 -1.88 -5.71 -15.89
C VAL A 36 -2.77 -5.60 -14.64
N TYR A 37 -3.90 -6.31 -14.60
CA TYR A 37 -4.79 -6.30 -13.45
C TYR A 37 -4.10 -6.77 -12.16
N CYS A 38 -3.36 -7.88 -12.23
CA CYS A 38 -2.67 -8.47 -11.10
C CYS A 38 -1.52 -7.58 -10.60
N SER A 39 -0.66 -7.11 -11.50
CA SER A 39 0.43 -6.20 -11.14
C SER A 39 -0.08 -4.86 -10.63
N SER A 40 -1.20 -4.34 -11.17
CA SER A 40 -1.80 -3.10 -10.71
C SER A 40 -2.35 -3.24 -9.29
N THR A 41 -2.95 -4.40 -8.97
CA THR A 41 -3.43 -4.69 -7.61
C THR A 41 -2.27 -4.73 -6.61
N GLN A 42 -1.15 -5.36 -6.97
CA GLN A 42 0.05 -5.41 -6.12
C GLN A 42 0.66 -4.02 -5.92
N PHE A 43 0.83 -3.26 -7.00
CA PHE A 43 1.31 -1.88 -6.94
C PHE A 43 0.41 -1.02 -6.05
N SER A 44 -0.91 -1.11 -6.24
CA SER A 44 -1.90 -0.37 -5.46
C SER A 44 -1.83 -0.69 -3.96
N GLN A 45 -1.52 -1.94 -3.59
CA GLN A 45 -1.29 -2.28 -2.18
C GLN A 45 -0.02 -1.62 -1.64
N SER A 46 1.07 -1.69 -2.38
CA SER A 46 2.35 -1.09 -1.97
C SER A 46 2.24 0.44 -1.86
N ASP A 47 1.50 1.08 -2.76
CA ASP A 47 1.24 2.52 -2.73
C ASP A 47 0.39 2.94 -1.53
N ARG A 48 -0.63 2.14 -1.17
CA ARG A 48 -1.40 2.35 0.08
C ARG A 48 -0.49 2.28 1.30
N ASP A 49 0.32 1.22 1.41
CA ASP A 49 1.23 1.04 2.54
C ASP A 49 2.23 2.21 2.66
N LEU A 50 2.75 2.69 1.53
CA LEU A 50 3.63 3.86 1.46
C LEU A 50 2.94 5.15 1.94
N ASN A 51 1.71 5.41 1.49
CA ASN A 51 0.97 6.61 1.88
C ASN A 51 0.58 6.59 3.37
N ASP A 52 0.23 5.41 3.89
CA ASP A 52 -0.05 5.23 5.31
C ASP A 52 1.19 5.50 6.17
N GLU A 53 2.36 5.00 5.75
CA GLU A 53 3.63 5.25 6.43
C GLU A 53 4.04 6.72 6.37
N TYR A 54 3.93 7.35 5.19
CA TYR A 54 4.17 8.78 5.02
C TYR A 54 3.28 9.60 5.96
N GLY A 55 2.00 9.23 6.09
CA GLY A 55 1.07 9.85 7.02
C GLY A 55 1.44 9.68 8.49
N ARG A 56 1.93 8.50 8.90
CA ARG A 56 2.44 8.26 10.26
C ARG A 56 3.66 9.10 10.57
N LEU A 57 4.69 9.04 9.71
CA LEU A 57 5.91 9.82 9.87
C LEU A 57 5.60 11.32 9.99
N ARG A 58 4.78 11.87 9.09
CA ARG A 58 4.43 13.30 9.11
C ARG A 58 3.83 13.80 10.41
N LYS A 59 3.07 12.98 11.14
CA LYS A 59 2.46 13.37 12.41
C LYS A 59 3.50 13.59 13.53
N GLN A 60 4.70 13.06 13.37
CA GLN A 60 5.81 13.22 14.31
C GLN A 60 6.70 14.44 13.99
N LEU A 61 6.49 15.09 12.85
CA LEU A 61 7.39 16.11 12.30
C LEU A 61 6.90 17.53 12.55
N SER A 62 7.85 18.43 12.80
CA SER A 62 7.61 19.88 12.76
C SER A 62 7.21 20.34 11.35
N SER A 63 6.70 21.57 11.21
CA SER A 63 6.30 22.12 9.90
C SER A 63 7.45 22.10 8.88
N ASP A 64 8.66 22.49 9.30
CA ASP A 64 9.82 22.53 8.43
C ASP A 64 10.26 21.12 8.01
N GLN A 65 10.24 20.17 8.94
CA GLN A 65 10.54 18.77 8.67
C GLN A 65 9.51 18.13 7.72
N GLN A 66 8.22 18.47 7.86
CA GLN A 66 7.19 18.05 6.92
C GLN A 66 7.44 18.60 5.51
N ALA A 67 7.90 19.86 5.41
CA ALA A 67 8.25 20.46 4.13
C ALA A 67 9.44 19.72 3.48
N THR A 68 10.48 19.40 4.26
CA THR A 68 11.63 18.59 3.80
C THR A 68 11.19 17.21 3.33
N LEU A 69 10.41 16.48 4.13
CA LEU A 69 9.91 15.16 3.76
C LEU A 69 9.05 15.20 2.48
N LYS A 70 8.16 16.20 2.36
CA LYS A 70 7.32 16.38 1.17
C LYS A 70 8.17 16.64 -0.08
N ALA A 71 9.21 17.46 0.03
CA ALA A 71 10.11 17.73 -1.09
C ALA A 71 10.81 16.45 -1.57
N GLY A 72 11.33 15.64 -0.64
CA GLY A 72 11.92 14.33 -0.96
C GLY A 72 10.92 13.38 -1.62
N GLN A 73 9.69 13.29 -1.08
CA GLN A 73 8.65 12.44 -1.65
C GLN A 73 8.25 12.84 -3.08
N LEU A 74 8.17 14.15 -3.37
CA LEU A 74 7.89 14.66 -4.72
C LEU A 74 9.06 14.38 -5.68
N ALA A 75 10.30 14.48 -5.21
CA ALA A 75 11.48 14.13 -6.01
C ALA A 75 11.49 12.63 -6.33
N TRP A 76 11.21 11.79 -5.33
CA TRP A 76 11.09 10.34 -5.52
C TRP A 76 9.97 9.96 -6.50
N LEU A 77 8.79 10.60 -6.43
CA LEU A 77 7.70 10.36 -7.39
C LEU A 77 8.15 10.63 -8.83
N LYS A 78 8.84 11.76 -9.07
CA LYS A 78 9.40 12.09 -10.38
C LYS A 78 10.41 11.05 -10.85
N GLN A 79 11.25 10.56 -9.94
CA GLN A 79 12.24 9.52 -10.24
C GLN A 79 11.55 8.20 -10.63
N ARG A 80 10.56 7.75 -9.85
CA ARG A 80 9.76 6.56 -10.14
C ARG A 80 9.10 6.67 -11.51
N ASP A 81 8.44 7.80 -11.76
CA ASP A 81 7.70 7.98 -13.01
C ASP A 81 8.65 8.02 -14.23
N ALA A 82 9.83 8.65 -14.08
CA ALA A 82 10.85 8.68 -15.13
C ALA A 82 11.53 7.32 -15.38
N GLN A 83 11.65 6.47 -14.35
CA GLN A 83 12.29 5.15 -14.47
C GLN A 83 11.32 4.06 -14.91
N CYS A 84 10.07 4.12 -14.44
CA CYS A 84 9.10 3.04 -14.59
C CYS A 84 8.00 3.35 -15.61
N SER A 85 8.05 4.49 -16.30
CA SER A 85 7.09 4.81 -17.35
C SER A 85 7.72 5.54 -18.54
N GLU A 86 7.11 5.34 -19.71
CA GLU A 86 7.43 6.10 -20.91
C GLU A 86 6.15 6.46 -21.68
N THR A 87 6.20 7.58 -22.40
CA THR A 87 5.16 7.92 -23.37
C THR A 87 5.54 7.33 -24.72
N ARG A 88 4.66 6.51 -25.30
CA ARG A 88 4.88 5.89 -26.61
C ARG A 88 3.67 6.11 -27.48
N ASN A 89 3.86 6.80 -28.60
CA ASN A 89 2.77 7.29 -29.44
C ASN A 89 1.78 8.14 -28.62
N ASN A 90 0.49 7.80 -28.65
CA ASN A 90 -0.58 8.48 -27.89
C ASN A 90 -0.94 7.75 -26.58
N GLY A 91 -0.03 6.93 -26.04
CA GLY A 91 -0.26 6.14 -24.83
C GLY A 91 0.90 6.16 -23.85
N TYR A 92 0.64 5.64 -22.65
CA TYR A 92 1.64 5.42 -21.60
C TYR A 92 1.95 3.94 -21.49
N LEU A 93 3.24 3.61 -21.44
CA LEU A 93 3.71 2.31 -21.02
C LEU A 93 4.21 2.44 -19.58
N VAL A 94 3.74 1.57 -18.71
CA VAL A 94 4.07 1.57 -17.29
C VAL A 94 4.57 0.20 -16.89
N ASP A 95 5.79 0.13 -16.39
CA ASP A 95 6.34 -1.05 -15.74
C ASP A 95 5.88 -1.07 -14.28
N LEU A 96 4.83 -1.84 -14.02
CA LEU A 96 4.25 -1.99 -12.69
C LEU A 96 5.15 -2.75 -11.71
N GLN A 97 6.07 -3.59 -12.20
CA GLN A 97 7.03 -4.28 -11.33
C GLN A 97 8.09 -3.28 -10.85
N CYS A 98 8.67 -2.51 -11.77
CA CYS A 98 9.56 -1.39 -11.44
C CYS A 98 8.91 -0.44 -10.44
N ALA A 99 7.68 -0.01 -10.70
CA ALA A 99 6.96 0.91 -9.83
C ALA A 99 6.72 0.30 -8.44
N THR A 100 6.41 -1.00 -8.36
CA THR A 100 6.23 -1.73 -7.10
C THR A 100 7.53 -1.80 -6.31
N ASP A 101 8.64 -2.17 -6.93
CA ASP A 101 9.94 -2.31 -6.26
C ASP A 101 10.44 -0.97 -5.73
N MET A 102 10.34 0.10 -6.52
CA MET A 102 10.68 1.44 -6.07
C MET A 102 9.79 1.93 -4.92
N THR A 103 8.50 1.56 -4.93
CA THR A 103 7.54 1.89 -3.86
C THR A 103 7.86 1.15 -2.57
N GLN A 104 8.23 -0.13 -2.64
CA GLN A 104 8.63 -0.91 -1.46
C GLN A 104 9.96 -0.41 -0.87
N SER A 105 10.91 -0.02 -1.72
CA SER A 105 12.15 0.61 -1.29
C SER A 105 11.87 1.93 -0.56
N ARG A 106 11.00 2.78 -1.14
CA ARG A 106 10.62 4.04 -0.49
C ARG A 106 9.86 3.84 0.82
N LEU A 107 8.95 2.86 0.88
CA LEU A 107 8.27 2.46 2.11
C LEU A 107 9.26 2.04 3.19
N SER A 108 10.29 1.27 2.83
CA SER A 108 11.34 0.84 3.77
C SER A 108 12.13 2.03 4.32
N PHE A 109 12.47 2.99 3.46
CA PHE A 109 13.06 4.26 3.86
C PHE A 109 12.16 5.01 4.86
N LEU A 110 10.87 5.19 4.56
CA LEU A 110 9.94 5.92 5.43
C LEU A 110 9.81 5.25 6.82
N ARG A 111 9.73 3.92 6.86
CA ARG A 111 9.75 3.14 8.11
C ARG A 111 11.04 3.30 8.91
N GLU A 112 12.17 3.49 8.25
CA GLU A 112 13.43 3.75 8.93
C GLU A 112 13.44 5.16 9.55
N ARG A 113 12.98 6.17 8.79
CA ARG A 113 12.85 7.54 9.30
C ARG A 113 11.86 7.63 10.46
N GLU A 114 10.73 6.92 10.38
CA GLU A 114 9.72 6.88 11.45
C GLU A 114 10.26 6.27 12.74
N ARG A 115 11.03 5.17 12.64
CA ARG A 115 11.70 4.57 13.80
C ARG A 115 12.80 5.48 14.38
N GLU A 116 13.56 6.17 13.54
CA GLU A 116 14.56 7.16 13.99
C GLU A 116 13.88 8.30 14.78
N CYS A 117 12.81 8.86 14.22
CA CYS A 117 11.99 9.88 14.85
C CYS A 117 11.43 9.45 16.22
N SER A 118 10.93 8.22 16.29
CA SER A 118 10.31 7.68 17.51
C SER A 118 11.30 7.30 18.60
N SER A 119 12.58 7.07 18.27
CA SER A 119 13.59 6.58 19.21
C SER A 119 14.50 7.68 19.74
N THR A 120 15.16 8.42 18.84
CA THR A 120 16.19 9.40 19.20
C THR A 120 15.84 10.83 18.80
N GLY A 121 14.72 11.02 18.10
CA GLY A 121 14.36 12.26 17.42
C GLY A 121 14.83 12.30 15.96
N CYS A 122 14.10 13.02 15.13
CA CYS A 122 14.28 13.00 13.68
C CYS A 122 15.53 13.75 13.21
N VAL A 123 16.31 13.14 12.32
CA VAL A 123 17.41 13.84 11.62
C VAL A 123 16.86 14.52 10.37
N THR A 124 16.64 15.83 10.43
CA THR A 124 16.00 16.60 9.35
C THR A 124 16.68 16.44 8.00
N SER A 125 18.02 16.37 7.95
CA SER A 125 18.77 16.23 6.69
C SER A 125 18.46 14.92 5.94
N LYS A 126 18.03 13.87 6.64
CA LYS A 126 17.71 12.57 6.05
C LYS A 126 16.27 12.46 5.58
N LEU A 127 15.37 13.34 6.00
CA LEU A 127 13.93 13.23 5.67
C LEU A 127 13.65 13.47 4.18
N GLY A 128 14.51 14.25 3.52
CA GLY A 128 14.35 14.65 2.12
C GLY A 128 15.11 13.80 1.11
N GLU A 129 15.91 12.83 1.59
CA GLU A 129 16.48 11.76 0.77
C GLU A 129 15.34 10.93 0.15
#